data_AF-A0A7K5CQA5-F1
#
_entry.id   AF-A0A7K5CQA5-F1
#
_cell.length_a   1.000
_cell.length_b   1.000
_cell.length_c   1.000
_cell.angle_alpha   90.00
_cell.angle_beta   90.00
_cell.angle_gamma   90.00
#
_symmetry.space_group_name_H-M   'P 1'
#
loop_
_entity.id
_entity.type
_entity.pdbx_description
1 polymer ?
#
loop_
_entity_poly.entity_id
_entity_poly.type
_entity_poly.pdbx_seq_one_letter_code
_entity_poly.pdbx_strand_id
1 'polypeptide(L)'
;PVQLLQPKPVPGRSGMSQRKPREPQLARSLIKEVFSYFVKMPVTREAFKIVEKCSEKYFKQLSSDLEAYTSHAGRKTVEMADVEVGFRRQGLVTDKMPLNVLIERHLPLEYRKLLIPIAVSGNKVIP
;
A
#
# COMPACT_ATOMS: atom_id res chain seq x y z
N PRO A 1 -3.36 63.81 -33.41
CA PRO A 1 -2.93 63.40 -32.04
C PRO A 1 -3.72 62.16 -31.60
N VAL A 2 -3.07 61.00 -31.63
CA VAL A 2 -3.69 59.70 -31.31
C VAL A 2 -3.80 59.57 -29.79
N GLN A 3 -5.01 59.39 -29.27
CA GLN A 3 -5.24 59.17 -27.83
C GLN A 3 -4.77 57.75 -27.46
N LEU A 4 -3.78 57.66 -26.57
CA LEU A 4 -3.33 56.40 -25.98
C LEU A 4 -4.39 55.88 -25.00
N LEU A 5 -5.02 54.77 -25.36
CA LEU A 5 -5.86 53.96 -24.46
C LEU A 5 -4.97 53.33 -23.38
N GLN A 6 -5.23 53.64 -22.10
CA GLN A 6 -4.56 52.99 -20.98
C GLN A 6 -5.13 51.60 -20.70
N PRO A 7 -4.29 50.60 -20.37
CA PRO A 7 -4.74 49.24 -20.12
C PRO A 7 -5.39 49.11 -18.74
N LYS A 8 -6.55 48.45 -18.70
CA LYS A 8 -7.31 48.15 -17.47
C LYS A 8 -6.58 47.07 -16.65
N PRO A 9 -6.40 47.23 -15.32
CA PRO A 9 -5.69 46.26 -14.52
C PRO A 9 -6.51 44.98 -14.39
N VAL A 10 -5.91 43.85 -14.78
CA VAL A 10 -6.45 42.51 -14.61
C VAL A 10 -6.35 42.12 -13.13
N PRO A 11 -7.42 41.64 -12.47
CA PRO A 11 -7.33 41.21 -11.08
C PRO A 11 -6.38 40.01 -10.98
N GLY A 12 -5.32 40.19 -10.20
CA GLY A 12 -4.30 39.18 -9.96
C GLY A 12 -4.92 37.90 -9.41
N ARG A 13 -4.49 36.74 -9.96
CA ARG A 13 -4.81 35.42 -9.42
C ARG A 13 -4.27 35.36 -7.98
N SER A 14 -5.17 35.50 -7.01
CA SER A 14 -4.86 35.37 -5.61
C SER A 14 -4.37 33.94 -5.33
N GLY A 15 -3.29 33.87 -4.56
CA GLY A 15 -2.45 32.70 -4.29
C GLY A 15 -3.14 31.34 -4.33
N MET A 16 -2.61 30.46 -5.19
CA MET A 16 -2.63 29.03 -4.91
C MET A 16 -1.98 28.83 -3.54
N SER A 17 -2.81 28.67 -2.51
CA SER A 17 -2.38 28.21 -1.20
C SER A 17 -1.48 27.00 -1.41
N GLN A 18 -0.19 27.13 -1.08
CA GLN A 18 0.73 26.00 -1.09
C GLN A 18 0.18 24.98 -0.11
N ARG A 19 -0.58 24.00 -0.62
CA ARG A 19 -1.01 22.86 0.16
C ARG A 19 0.27 22.18 0.61
N LYS A 20 0.52 22.19 1.93
CA LYS A 20 1.57 21.37 2.54
C LYS A 20 1.51 19.97 1.92
N PRO A 21 2.65 19.36 1.54
CA PRO A 21 2.65 18.00 1.02
C PRO A 21 1.94 17.12 2.04
N ARG A 22 0.82 16.52 1.66
CA ARG A 22 0.17 15.52 2.50
C ARG A 22 1.09 14.29 2.49
N GLU A 23 1.27 13.66 3.65
CA GLU A 23 1.93 12.35 3.71
C GLU A 23 1.30 11.43 2.65
N PRO A 24 2.10 10.63 1.94
CA PRO A 24 1.56 9.71 0.95
C PRO A 24 0.61 8.72 1.66
N GLN A 25 -0.63 8.66 1.17
CA GLN A 25 -1.67 7.78 1.70
C GLN A 25 -2.25 6.95 0.56
N LEU A 26 -2.74 5.76 0.89
CA LEU A 26 -3.53 4.97 -0.06
C LEU A 26 -4.77 5.75 -0.50
N ALA A 27 -5.16 5.54 -1.76
CA ALA A 27 -6.39 6.13 -2.28
C ALA A 27 -7.59 5.67 -1.45
N ARG A 28 -8.40 6.63 -0.97
CA ARG A 28 -9.60 6.33 -0.17
C ARG A 28 -10.58 5.41 -0.89
N SER A 29 -10.70 5.56 -2.20
CA SER A 29 -11.52 4.67 -3.04
C SER A 29 -11.06 3.23 -2.94
N LEU A 30 -9.75 2.98 -3.05
CA LEU A 30 -9.17 1.64 -2.94
C LEU A 30 -9.42 1.02 -1.56
N ILE A 31 -9.18 1.76 -0.48
CA ILE A 31 -9.43 1.27 0.89
C ILE A 31 -10.90 0.84 1.03
N LYS A 32 -11.82 1.67 0.55
CA LYS A 32 -13.26 1.37 0.62
C LYS A 32 -13.64 0.16 -0.23
N GLU A 33 -13.14 0.08 -1.45
CA GLU A 33 -13.42 -1.02 -2.38
C GLU A 33 -12.94 -2.36 -1.81
N VAL A 34 -11.70 -2.43 -1.34
CA VAL A 34 -11.13 -3.63 -0.72
C VAL A 34 -11.91 -4.01 0.55
N PHE A 35 -12.17 -3.06 1.44
CA PHE A 35 -12.88 -3.34 2.69
C PHE A 35 -14.31 -3.82 2.43
N SER A 36 -15.05 -3.14 1.55
CA SER A 36 -16.40 -3.54 1.14
C SER A 36 -16.42 -4.92 0.49
N TYR A 37 -15.40 -5.24 -0.32
CA TYR A 37 -15.27 -6.58 -0.90
C TYR A 37 -15.17 -7.66 0.18
N PHE A 38 -14.46 -7.45 1.28
CA PHE A 38 -14.33 -8.47 2.32
C PHE A 38 -15.47 -8.49 3.34
N VAL A 39 -16.01 -7.33 3.71
CA VAL A 39 -16.99 -7.23 4.81
C VAL A 39 -18.40 -7.71 4.42
N LYS A 40 -18.73 -7.71 3.11
CA LYS A 40 -20.00 -8.20 2.54
C LYS A 40 -21.29 -7.61 3.17
N MET A 41 -21.20 -6.47 3.83
CA MET A 41 -22.34 -5.78 4.47
C MET A 41 -22.24 -4.26 4.32
N PRO A 42 -23.33 -3.50 4.50
CA PRO A 42 -23.29 -2.05 4.51
C PRO A 42 -22.40 -1.50 5.63
N VAL A 43 -21.60 -0.48 5.32
CA VAL A 43 -20.66 0.16 6.25
C VAL A 43 -20.91 1.66 6.28
N THR A 44 -20.97 2.25 7.48
CA THR A 44 -21.21 3.69 7.64
C THR A 44 -20.01 4.51 7.17
N ARG A 45 -20.26 5.78 6.81
CA ARG A 45 -19.20 6.70 6.40
C ARG A 45 -18.18 6.92 7.51
N GLU A 46 -18.63 6.93 8.76
CA GLU A 46 -17.82 7.11 9.97
C GLU A 46 -16.91 5.91 10.18
N ALA A 47 -17.41 4.69 10.00
CA ALA A 47 -16.60 3.48 10.06
C ALA A 47 -15.49 3.48 9.00
N PHE A 48 -15.77 3.91 7.76
CA PHE A 48 -14.73 4.04 6.74
C PHE A 48 -13.62 5.03 7.12
N LYS A 49 -13.94 6.14 7.81
CA LYS A 49 -12.91 7.07 8.31
C LYS A 49 -11.99 6.39 9.33
N ILE A 50 -12.51 5.45 10.12
CA ILE A 50 -11.70 4.66 11.06
C ILE A 50 -10.83 3.66 10.31
N VAL A 51 -11.39 2.96 9.31
CA VAL A 51 -10.62 2.03 8.47
C VAL A 51 -9.47 2.77 7.77
N GLU A 52 -9.69 3.97 7.23
CA GLU A 52 -8.63 4.81 6.64
C GLU A 52 -7.49 5.06 7.64
N LYS A 53 -7.81 5.48 8.88
CA LYS A 53 -6.80 5.69 9.94
C LYS A 53 -6.09 4.40 10.36
N CYS A 54 -6.81 3.28 10.43
CA CYS A 54 -6.23 1.98 10.74
C CYS A 54 -5.24 1.55 9.66
N SER A 55 -5.55 1.76 8.39
CA SER A 55 -4.64 1.50 7.27
C SER A 55 -3.37 2.35 7.37
N GLU A 56 -3.49 3.65 7.67
CA GLU A 56 -2.31 4.51 7.90
C GLU A 56 -1.43 3.97 9.05
N LYS A 57 -2.05 3.59 10.18
CA LYS A 57 -1.33 3.02 11.32
C LYS A 57 -0.66 1.69 10.97
N TYR A 58 -1.34 0.84 10.17
CA TYR A 58 -0.81 -0.44 9.71
C TYR A 58 0.48 -0.25 8.91
N PHE A 59 0.51 0.65 7.92
CA PHE A 59 1.72 0.88 7.13
C PHE A 59 2.86 1.51 7.93
N LYS A 60 2.55 2.38 8.90
CA LYS A 60 3.57 2.92 9.83
C LYS A 60 4.19 1.81 10.68
N GLN A 61 3.38 0.91 11.24
CA GLN A 61 3.88 -0.23 12.01
C GLN A 61 4.68 -1.20 11.14
N LEU A 62 4.14 -1.57 9.97
CA LEU A 62 4.79 -2.49 9.04
C LEU A 62 6.17 -1.95 8.59
N SER A 63 6.29 -0.64 8.35
CA SER A 63 7.56 -0.03 7.96
C SER A 63 8.61 -0.18 9.07
N SER A 64 8.23 0.06 10.34
CA SER A 64 9.09 -0.15 11.50
C SER A 64 9.50 -1.62 11.68
N ASP A 65 8.55 -2.54 11.47
CA ASP A 65 8.82 -3.98 11.58
C ASP A 65 9.81 -4.45 10.50
N LEU A 66 9.65 -4.00 9.25
CA LEU A 66 10.56 -4.34 8.15
C LEU A 66 11.95 -3.73 8.35
N GLU A 67 12.05 -2.52 8.90
CA GLU A 67 13.33 -1.91 9.28
C GLU A 67 14.05 -2.76 10.35
N ALA A 68 13.31 -3.26 11.34
CA ALA A 68 13.89 -4.14 12.35
C ALA A 68 14.39 -5.47 11.75
N TYR A 69 13.65 -6.09 10.82
CA TYR A 69 14.06 -7.36 10.21
C TYR A 69 15.28 -7.21 9.30
N THR A 70 15.29 -6.17 8.48
CA THR A 70 16.41 -5.85 7.59
C THR A 70 17.68 -5.53 8.38
N SER A 71 17.56 -4.69 9.41
CA SER A 71 18.66 -4.32 10.30
C SER A 71 19.21 -5.52 11.07
N HIS A 72 18.33 -6.39 11.60
CA HIS A 72 18.73 -7.64 12.25
C HIS A 72 19.51 -8.58 11.32
N ALA A 73 19.20 -8.58 10.02
CA ALA A 73 19.94 -9.33 9.01
C ALA A 73 21.20 -8.59 8.49
N GLY A 74 21.55 -7.42 9.04
CA GLY A 74 22.69 -6.61 8.59
C GLY A 74 22.52 -5.99 7.21
N ARG A 75 21.29 -5.93 6.68
CA ARG A 75 20.95 -5.41 5.35
C ARG A 75 20.31 -4.04 5.45
N LYS A 76 20.36 -3.30 4.34
CA LYS A 76 19.65 -2.02 4.14
C LYS A 76 18.47 -2.12 3.17
N THR A 77 18.31 -3.29 2.54
CA THR A 77 17.28 -3.57 1.55
C THR A 77 16.30 -4.58 2.12
N VAL A 78 15.01 -4.32 1.95
CA VAL A 78 13.94 -5.26 2.29
C VAL A 78 13.93 -6.40 1.28
N GLU A 79 14.05 -7.61 1.78
CA GLU A 79 14.00 -8.84 0.99
C GLU A 79 12.66 -9.56 1.20
N MET A 80 12.33 -10.49 0.28
CA MET A 80 11.09 -11.29 0.38
C MET A 80 10.98 -12.05 1.70
N ALA A 81 12.11 -12.52 2.24
CA ALA A 81 12.16 -13.20 3.54
C ALA A 81 11.70 -12.31 4.70
N ASP A 82 11.97 -11.00 4.65
CA ASP A 82 11.56 -10.07 5.71
C ASP A 82 10.03 -9.91 5.72
N VAL A 83 9.41 -9.86 4.53
CA VAL A 83 7.96 -9.81 4.38
C VAL A 83 7.31 -11.11 4.84
N GLU A 84 7.89 -12.27 4.48
CA GLU A 84 7.40 -13.57 4.92
C GLU A 84 7.46 -13.72 6.44
N VAL A 85 8.55 -13.28 7.08
CA VAL A 85 8.67 -13.26 8.55
C VAL A 85 7.58 -12.39 9.16
N GLY A 86 7.32 -11.21 8.59
CA GLY A 86 6.22 -10.33 9.02
C GLY A 86 4.87 -11.04 8.96
N PHE A 87 4.57 -11.71 7.84
CA PHE A 87 3.29 -12.42 7.67
C PHE A 87 3.18 -13.65 8.57
N ARG A 88 4.29 -14.33 8.87
CA ARG A 88 4.34 -15.43 9.85
C ARG A 88 4.07 -14.93 11.26
N ARG A 89 4.67 -13.79 11.65
CA ARG A 89 4.41 -13.15 12.96
C ARG A 89 2.97 -12.64 13.11
N GLN A 90 2.34 -12.22 12.01
CA GLN A 90 0.92 -11.86 11.99
C GLN A 90 -0.02 -13.09 11.99
N GLY A 91 0.52 -14.31 11.92
CA GLY A 91 -0.25 -15.55 11.88
C GLY A 91 -0.91 -15.85 10.53
N LEU A 92 -0.56 -15.11 9.48
CA LEU A 92 -1.09 -15.30 8.13
C LEU A 92 -0.39 -16.45 7.41
N VAL A 93 0.94 -16.51 7.51
CA VAL A 93 1.75 -17.60 6.96
C VAL A 93 1.97 -18.66 8.02
N THR A 94 1.59 -19.89 7.70
CA THR A 94 1.77 -21.07 8.56
C THR A 94 2.19 -22.26 7.70
N ASP A 95 2.57 -23.38 8.31
CA ASP A 95 2.99 -24.57 7.57
C ASP A 95 1.83 -25.16 6.73
N LYS A 96 0.59 -24.90 7.13
CA LYS A 96 -0.63 -25.26 6.37
C LYS A 96 -1.04 -24.19 5.34
N MET A 97 -0.52 -22.97 5.47
CA MET A 97 -0.84 -21.81 4.64
C MET A 97 0.45 -21.09 4.24
N PRO A 98 1.22 -21.64 3.28
CA PRO A 98 2.47 -21.01 2.85
C PRO A 98 2.20 -19.72 2.05
N LEU A 99 3.20 -18.84 1.99
CA LEU A 99 3.08 -17.53 1.35
C LEU A 99 2.60 -17.62 -0.11
N ASN A 100 3.08 -18.61 -0.87
CA ASN A 100 2.68 -18.80 -2.27
C ASN A 100 1.18 -19.04 -2.43
N VAL A 101 0.56 -19.77 -1.50
CA VAL A 101 -0.90 -20.01 -1.52
C VAL A 101 -1.66 -18.71 -1.24
N LEU A 102 -1.15 -17.84 -0.36
CA LEU A 102 -1.75 -16.52 -0.12
C LEU A 102 -1.64 -15.63 -1.37
N ILE A 103 -0.49 -15.64 -2.05
CA ILE A 103 -0.25 -14.93 -3.31
C ILE A 103 -1.27 -15.37 -4.38
N GLU A 104 -1.46 -16.68 -4.54
CA GLU A 104 -2.40 -17.23 -5.51
C GLU A 104 -3.86 -16.88 -5.21
N ARG A 105 -4.23 -16.80 -3.93
CA ARG A 105 -5.61 -16.48 -3.51
C ARG A 105 -5.93 -15.00 -3.62
N HIS A 106 -4.98 -14.12 -3.30
CA HIS A 106 -5.29 -12.71 -3.06
C HIS A 106 -4.71 -11.74 -4.10
N LEU A 107 -3.73 -12.16 -4.93
CA LEU A 107 -3.17 -11.29 -5.96
C LEU A 107 -3.77 -11.59 -7.36
N PRO A 108 -3.94 -10.57 -8.21
CA PRO A 108 -4.20 -10.75 -9.64
C PRO A 108 -3.09 -11.55 -10.35
N LEU A 109 -3.44 -12.18 -11.48
CA LEU A 109 -2.54 -13.08 -12.22
C LEU A 109 -1.23 -12.41 -12.65
N GLU A 110 -1.27 -11.13 -13.01
CA GLU A 110 -0.10 -10.35 -13.45
C GLU A 110 0.98 -10.29 -12.36
N TYR A 111 0.57 -10.03 -11.11
CA TYR A 111 1.50 -9.99 -9.98
C TYR A 111 1.97 -11.38 -9.56
N ARG A 112 1.12 -12.41 -9.69
CA ARG A 112 1.54 -13.80 -9.40
C ARG A 112 2.68 -14.24 -10.31
N LYS A 113 2.63 -13.91 -11.60
CA LYS A 113 3.68 -14.27 -12.56
C LYS A 113 5.05 -13.69 -12.18
N LEU A 114 5.07 -12.52 -11.53
CA LEU A 114 6.31 -11.89 -11.06
C LEU A 114 6.88 -12.59 -9.81
N LEU A 115 6.01 -13.05 -8.91
CA LEU A 115 6.41 -13.63 -7.62
C LEU A 115 6.60 -15.14 -7.68
N ILE A 116 5.87 -15.82 -8.55
CA ILE A 116 5.88 -17.27 -8.75
C ILE A 116 6.05 -17.53 -10.26
N PRO A 117 7.26 -17.30 -10.81
CA PRO A 117 7.51 -17.55 -12.22
C PRO A 117 7.51 -19.05 -12.56
N ILE A 118 7.77 -19.90 -11.55
CA ILE A 118 7.83 -21.35 -11.67
C ILE A 118 7.06 -21.95 -10.48
N ALA A 119 6.32 -23.04 -10.73
CA ALA A 119 5.59 -23.74 -9.69
C ALA A 119 6.54 -24.29 -8.61
N VAL A 120 6.49 -23.70 -7.42
CA VAL A 120 7.19 -24.15 -6.21
C VAL A 120 6.29 -25.11 -5.45
N SER A 121 5.99 -26.26 -6.06
CA SER A 121 5.15 -27.29 -5.46
C SER A 121 5.95 -28.22 -4.56
N GLY A 122 6.61 -27.71 -3.50
CA GLY A 122 7.24 -28.53 -2.44
C GLY A 122 8.20 -29.66 -2.88
N ASN A 123 8.53 -29.76 -4.18
CA ASN A 123 9.25 -30.87 -4.75
C ASN A 123 10.72 -30.69 -4.39
N LYS A 124 11.21 -31.52 -3.47
CA LYS A 124 12.65 -31.68 -3.26
C LYS A 124 13.21 -32.37 -4.50
N VAL A 125 13.83 -31.60 -5.40
CA VAL A 125 14.73 -32.16 -6.41
C VAL A 125 16.03 -32.48 -5.69
N ILE A 126 16.23 -33.76 -5.35
CA ILE A 126 17.47 -34.26 -4.78
C ILE A 126 18.35 -34.70 -5.96
N PRO A 127 19.62 -34.26 -6.05
CA PRO A 127 20.53 -34.65 -7.12
C PRO A 127 20.86 -36.14 -7.12
#